data_AF-A0A7T3A9C9-F1
#
_entry.id   AF-A0A7T3A9C9-F1
#
_cell.length_a   1.000
_cell.length_b   1.000
_cell.length_c   1.000
_cell.angle_alpha   90.00
_cell.angle_beta   90.00
_cell.angle_gamma   90.00
#
_symmetry.space_group_name_H-M   'P 1'
#
loop_
_entity.id
_entity.type
_entity.pdbx_description
1 polymer ?
#
loop_
_entity_poly.entity_id
_entity_poly.type
_entity_poly.pdbx_seq_one_letter_code
_entity_poly.pdbx_strand_id
1 'polypeptide(L)'
;MARTIAMIVAPLALIAALAWLTVEHLRLREEVRLSEQCTRAAPSASASIDACPIAVKDRIETSRRADQCEAALAKSNLSAVRTTCGASVKLVAAERDAARADLSDARDQLAAAGRDRDAAVVRAETRQSLHASRTAHNEMVIARAPIGADGRARCGDDCLRALADAAPRDRR
;
A
#
# COMPACT_ATOMS: atom_id res chain seq x y z
N MET A 1 -19.14 0.82 -92.07
CA MET A 1 -18.39 1.55 -91.00
C MET A 1 -18.78 1.13 -89.58
N ALA A 2 -20.04 0.78 -89.26
CA ALA A 2 -20.40 0.35 -87.89
C ALA A 2 -19.72 -0.96 -87.42
N ARG A 3 -19.47 -1.91 -88.34
CA ARG A 3 -18.87 -3.22 -88.02
C ARG A 3 -17.40 -3.15 -87.60
N THR A 4 -16.63 -2.19 -88.12
CA THR A 4 -15.21 -2.00 -87.78
C THR A 4 -15.02 -1.31 -86.43
N ILE A 5 -15.97 -0.46 -86.01
CA ILE A 5 -15.92 0.20 -84.68
C ILE A 5 -16.19 -0.83 -83.58
N ALA A 6 -17.19 -1.71 -83.75
CA ALA A 6 -17.51 -2.76 -82.77
C ALA A 6 -16.35 -3.76 -82.55
N MET A 7 -15.54 -4.02 -83.58
CA MET A 7 -14.43 -4.96 -83.50
C MET A 7 -13.22 -4.41 -82.71
N ILE A 8 -13.11 -3.08 -82.56
CA ILE A 8 -12.02 -2.43 -81.82
C ILE A 8 -12.42 -2.11 -80.37
N VAL A 9 -13.70 -1.78 -80.13
CA VAL A 9 -14.18 -1.41 -78.79
C VAL A 9 -14.19 -2.60 -77.82
N ALA A 10 -14.57 -3.80 -78.28
CA ALA A 10 -14.62 -5.00 -77.46
C ALA A 10 -13.25 -5.41 -76.84
N PRO A 11 -12.14 -5.50 -77.60
CA PRO A 11 -10.84 -5.84 -77.02
C PRO A 11 -10.30 -4.74 -76.09
N LEU A 12 -10.58 -3.46 -76.37
CA LEU A 12 -10.18 -2.36 -75.49
C LEU A 12 -10.89 -2.42 -74.14
N ALA A 13 -12.19 -2.74 -74.11
CA ALA A 13 -12.93 -2.92 -72.86
C ALA A 13 -12.40 -4.10 -72.04
N LEU A 14 -12.03 -5.21 -72.69
CA LEU A 14 -11.43 -6.37 -72.03
C LEU A 14 -10.07 -6.02 -71.39
N ILE A 15 -9.21 -5.31 -72.13
CA ILE A 15 -7.89 -4.90 -71.63
C ILE A 15 -8.05 -3.95 -70.44
N ALA A 16 -8.99 -2.99 -70.51
CA ALA A 16 -9.28 -2.09 -69.40
C ALA A 16 -9.77 -2.83 -68.15
N ALA A 17 -10.66 -3.83 -68.31
CA ALA A 17 -11.14 -4.64 -67.20
C ALA A 17 -10.01 -5.48 -66.56
N LEU A 18 -9.13 -6.08 -67.37
CA LEU A 18 -7.96 -6.82 -66.88
C LEU A 18 -6.99 -5.90 -66.13
N ALA A 19 -6.70 -4.71 -66.68
CA ALA A 19 -5.85 -3.73 -66.03
C ALA A 19 -6.43 -3.31 -64.67
N TRP A 20 -7.73 -3.02 -64.60
CA TRP A 20 -8.41 -2.70 -63.34
C TRP A 20 -8.28 -3.82 -62.31
N LEU A 21 -8.51 -5.07 -62.74
CA LEU A 21 -8.45 -6.25 -61.87
C LEU A 21 -7.03 -6.50 -61.34
N THR A 22 -5.99 -6.21 -62.14
CA THR A 22 -4.60 -6.29 -61.66
C THR A 22 -4.26 -5.22 -60.63
N VAL A 23 -4.74 -3.98 -60.81
CA VAL A 23 -4.53 -2.88 -59.85
C VAL A 23 -5.21 -3.19 -58.53
N GLU A 24 -6.45 -3.68 -58.58
CA GLU A 24 -7.21 -4.07 -57.38
C GLU A 24 -6.53 -5.21 -56.63
N HIS A 25 -6.01 -6.21 -57.36
CA HIS A 25 -5.29 -7.33 -56.75
C HIS A 25 -3.99 -6.89 -56.07
N LEU A 26 -3.28 -5.92 -56.63
CA LEU A 26 -2.09 -5.34 -56.00
C LEU A 26 -2.45 -4.56 -54.74
N ARG A 27 -3.54 -3.79 -54.76
CA ARG A 27 -4.06 -3.07 -53.60
C ARG A 27 -4.43 -4.02 -52.46
N LEU A 28 -5.21 -5.06 -52.76
CA LEU A 28 -5.61 -6.08 -51.79
C LEU A 28 -4.41 -6.82 -51.19
N ARG A 29 -3.40 -7.15 -52.02
CA ARG A 29 -2.17 -7.79 -51.53
C ARG A 29 -1.42 -6.91 -50.53
N GLU A 30 -1.36 -5.60 -50.77
CA GLU A 30 -0.69 -4.68 -49.85
C GLU A 30 -1.48 -4.54 -48.54
N GLU A 31 -2.80 -4.44 -48.60
CA GLU A 31 -3.66 -4.39 -47.41
C GLU A 31 -3.53 -5.67 -46.56
N VAL A 32 -3.52 -6.85 -47.20
CA VAL A 32 -3.29 -8.13 -46.52
C VAL A 32 -1.90 -8.16 -45.87
N ARG A 33 -0.85 -7.75 -46.61
CA ARG A 33 0.52 -7.72 -46.07
C ARG A 33 0.65 -6.82 -44.84
N LEU A 34 0.03 -5.64 -44.87
CA LEU A 34 0.01 -4.72 -43.72
C LEU A 34 -0.73 -5.34 -42.52
N SER A 35 -1.89 -5.96 -42.75
CA SER A 35 -2.63 -6.65 -41.68
C SER A 35 -1.85 -7.81 -41.06
N GLU A 36 -1.13 -8.59 -41.86
CA GLU A 36 -0.27 -9.69 -41.38
C GLU A 36 0.94 -9.19 -40.59
N GLN A 37 1.50 -8.03 -40.95
CA GLN A 37 2.57 -7.42 -40.18
C GLN A 37 2.05 -6.96 -38.81
N CYS A 38 0.85 -6.39 -38.77
CA CYS A 38 0.20 -5.95 -37.54
C CYS A 38 -0.14 -7.11 -36.61
N THR A 39 -0.67 -8.23 -37.12
CA THR A 39 -0.97 -9.41 -36.31
C THR A 39 0.30 -10.05 -35.75
N ARG A 40 1.39 -10.07 -36.52
CA ARG A 40 2.70 -10.53 -36.04
C ARG A 40 3.34 -9.59 -35.02
N ALA A 41 3.13 -8.28 -35.16
CA ALA A 41 3.65 -7.28 -34.23
C ALA A 41 2.87 -7.22 -32.91
N ALA A 42 1.56 -7.51 -32.94
CA ALA A 42 0.67 -7.42 -31.78
C ALA A 42 1.22 -8.08 -30.49
N PRO A 43 1.69 -9.35 -30.49
CA PRO A 43 2.17 -10.02 -29.28
C PRO A 43 3.57 -9.57 -28.81
N SER A 44 4.34 -8.89 -29.67
CA SER A 44 5.71 -8.49 -29.33
C SER A 44 5.72 -7.10 -28.70
N ALA A 45 6.19 -6.96 -27.46
CA ALA A 45 6.25 -5.65 -26.79
C ALA A 45 7.16 -4.63 -27.49
N SER A 46 8.18 -5.08 -28.23
CA SER A 46 9.17 -4.23 -28.90
C SER A 46 8.91 -4.00 -30.39
N ALA A 47 7.99 -4.76 -31.00
CA ALA A 47 7.69 -4.59 -32.42
C ALA A 47 6.96 -3.26 -32.68
N SER A 48 7.42 -2.53 -33.69
CA SER A 48 6.72 -1.33 -34.18
C SER A 48 5.35 -1.70 -34.75
N ILE A 49 4.38 -0.84 -34.48
CA ILE A 49 2.98 -0.94 -34.90
C ILE A 49 2.58 0.30 -35.72
N ASP A 50 3.56 1.04 -36.24
CA ASP A 50 3.31 2.31 -36.95
C ASP A 50 2.65 2.12 -38.31
N ALA A 51 2.79 0.93 -38.90
CA ALA A 51 2.11 0.55 -40.13
C ALA A 51 0.64 0.12 -39.90
N CYS A 52 0.19 0.03 -38.64
CA CYS A 52 -1.16 -0.44 -38.32
C CYS A 52 -2.19 0.69 -38.37
N PRO A 53 -3.44 0.37 -38.75
CA PRO A 53 -4.55 1.32 -38.60
C PRO A 53 -4.65 1.82 -37.16
N ILE A 54 -5.00 3.11 -36.99
CA ILE A 54 -5.03 3.78 -35.67
C ILE A 54 -5.86 2.99 -34.64
N ALA A 55 -7.06 2.52 -35.03
CA ALA A 55 -7.91 1.74 -34.13
C ALA A 55 -7.28 0.42 -33.66
N VAL A 56 -6.44 -0.21 -34.50
CA VAL A 56 -5.70 -1.44 -34.15
C VAL A 56 -4.50 -1.10 -33.27
N LYS A 57 -3.79 -0.01 -33.58
CA LYS A 57 -2.66 0.50 -32.79
C LYS A 57 -3.10 0.78 -31.35
N ASP A 58 -4.18 1.51 -31.15
CA ASP A 58 -4.70 1.84 -29.81
C ASP A 58 -5.06 0.59 -29.01
N ARG A 59 -5.64 -0.43 -29.67
CA ARG A 59 -6.00 -1.69 -29.03
C ARG A 59 -4.76 -2.50 -28.63
N ILE A 60 -3.74 -2.57 -29.49
CA ILE A 60 -2.48 -3.24 -29.19
C ILE A 60 -1.75 -2.51 -28.04
N GLU A 61 -1.68 -1.19 -28.08
CA GLU A 61 -1.05 -0.40 -27.01
C GLU A 61 -1.77 -0.62 -25.67
N THR A 62 -3.10 -0.62 -25.67
CA THR A 62 -3.89 -0.88 -24.47
C THR A 62 -3.63 -2.29 -23.93
N SER A 63 -3.59 -3.30 -24.80
CA SER A 63 -3.24 -4.68 -24.42
C SER A 63 -1.84 -4.77 -23.82
N ARG A 64 -0.83 -4.19 -24.49
CA ARG A 64 0.56 -4.19 -24.00
C ARG A 64 0.69 -3.49 -22.65
N ARG A 65 -0.03 -2.38 -22.42
CA ARG A 65 -0.05 -1.70 -21.11
C ARG A 65 -0.71 -2.57 -20.04
N ALA A 66 -1.77 -3.31 -20.38
CA ALA A 66 -2.39 -4.27 -19.47
C ALA A 66 -1.41 -5.39 -19.10
N ASP A 67 -0.73 -6.01 -20.08
CA ASP A 67 0.27 -7.06 -19.85
C ASP A 67 1.43 -6.56 -18.97
N GLN A 68 1.91 -5.33 -19.22
CA GLN A 68 2.95 -4.71 -18.40
C GLN A 68 2.48 -4.44 -16.96
N CYS A 69 1.22 -4.06 -16.78
CA CYS A 69 0.62 -3.90 -15.46
C CYS A 69 0.52 -5.24 -14.74
N GLU A 70 0.05 -6.30 -15.40
CA GLU A 70 -0.03 -7.65 -14.83
C GLU A 70 1.36 -8.18 -14.45
N ALA A 71 2.36 -8.00 -15.31
CA ALA A 71 3.74 -8.37 -15.02
C ALA A 71 4.32 -7.59 -13.83
N ALA A 72 3.97 -6.30 -13.69
CA ALA A 72 4.37 -5.48 -12.55
C ALA A 72 3.72 -5.96 -11.24
N LEU A 73 2.42 -6.30 -11.29
CA LEU A 73 1.68 -6.87 -10.16
C LEU A 73 2.24 -8.23 -9.73
N ALA A 74 2.50 -9.13 -10.69
CA ALA A 74 3.08 -10.45 -10.42
C ALA A 74 4.46 -10.37 -9.72
N LYS A 75 5.25 -9.34 -10.05
CA LYS A 75 6.55 -9.06 -9.43
C LYS A 75 6.46 -8.22 -8.15
N SER A 76 5.26 -7.82 -7.72
CA SER A 76 5.05 -6.88 -6.61
C SER A 76 5.83 -5.56 -6.74
N ASN A 77 6.10 -5.11 -7.98
CA ASN A 77 6.87 -3.90 -8.24
C ASN A 77 5.96 -2.67 -8.21
N LEU A 78 5.87 -2.02 -7.05
CA LEU A 78 4.95 -0.89 -6.83
C LEU A 78 5.28 0.36 -7.64
N SER A 79 6.54 0.62 -7.94
CA SER A 79 6.89 1.77 -8.79
C SER A 79 6.39 1.54 -10.22
N ALA A 80 6.56 0.32 -10.76
CA ALA A 80 6.01 -0.04 -12.05
C ALA A 80 4.49 0.06 -12.08
N VAL A 81 3.78 -0.50 -11.09
CA VAL A 81 2.31 -0.43 -10.97
C VAL A 81 1.80 1.03 -10.99
N ARG A 82 2.49 1.94 -10.30
CA ARG A 82 2.11 3.38 -10.28
C ARG A 82 2.26 4.07 -11.63
N THR A 83 3.17 3.59 -12.48
CA THR A 83 3.43 4.19 -13.80
C THR A 83 2.59 3.57 -14.91
N THR A 84 2.42 2.24 -14.93
CA THR A 84 1.83 1.52 -16.07
C THR A 84 0.34 1.20 -15.90
N CYS A 85 -0.13 0.96 -14.67
CA CYS A 85 -1.50 0.53 -14.44
C CYS A 85 -2.51 1.68 -14.53
N GLY A 86 -3.78 1.33 -14.78
CA GLY A 86 -4.91 2.26 -14.80
C GLY A 86 -5.28 2.82 -13.42
N ALA A 87 -6.14 3.84 -13.40
CA ALA A 87 -6.52 4.58 -12.18
C ALA A 87 -7.13 3.68 -11.08
N SER A 88 -7.94 2.68 -11.45
CA SER A 88 -8.55 1.74 -10.49
C SER A 88 -7.52 0.93 -9.71
N VAL A 89 -6.49 0.41 -10.39
CA VAL A 89 -5.41 -0.35 -9.74
C VAL A 89 -4.57 0.56 -8.85
N LYS A 90 -4.33 1.81 -9.26
CA LYS A 90 -3.63 2.80 -8.44
C LYS A 90 -4.39 3.13 -7.15
N LEU A 91 -5.72 3.24 -7.23
CA LEU A 91 -6.57 3.47 -6.05
C LEU A 91 -6.43 2.32 -5.05
N VAL A 92 -6.59 1.07 -5.50
CA VAL A 92 -6.43 -0.11 -4.64
C VAL A 92 -5.02 -0.21 -4.05
N ALA A 93 -3.99 0.15 -4.82
CA ALA A 93 -2.62 0.20 -4.31
C ALA A 93 -2.45 1.26 -3.22
N ALA A 94 -3.05 2.44 -3.39
CA ALA A 94 -3.03 3.52 -2.41
C ALA A 94 -3.79 3.14 -1.13
N GLU A 95 -4.98 2.54 -1.25
CA GLU A 95 -5.76 2.04 -0.11
C GLU A 95 -4.98 1.00 0.69
N ARG A 96 -4.31 0.06 0.00
CA ARG A 96 -3.48 -0.95 0.65
C ARG A 96 -2.25 -0.33 1.34
N ASP A 97 -1.63 0.68 0.73
CA ASP A 97 -0.50 1.38 1.33
C ASP A 97 -0.94 2.18 2.58
N ALA A 98 -2.12 2.80 2.54
CA ALA A 98 -2.74 3.46 3.71
C ALA A 98 -3.03 2.47 4.84
N ALA A 99 -3.68 1.34 4.55
CA ALA A 99 -3.97 0.30 5.54
C ALA A 99 -2.70 -0.29 6.18
N ARG A 100 -1.58 -0.34 5.45
CA ARG A 100 -0.27 -0.76 6.00
C ARG A 100 0.30 0.28 6.96
N ALA A 101 0.16 1.57 6.64
CA ALA A 101 0.56 2.64 7.54
C ALA A 101 -0.28 2.60 8.83
N ASP A 102 -1.61 2.50 8.72
CA ASP A 102 -2.51 2.40 9.87
C ASP A 102 -2.17 1.21 10.77
N LEU A 103 -1.84 0.06 10.17
CA LEU A 103 -1.43 -1.13 10.90
C LEU A 103 -0.06 -0.97 11.59
N SER A 104 0.87 -0.23 10.98
CA SER A 104 2.15 0.11 11.63
C SER A 104 1.92 1.02 12.82
N ASP A 105 1.15 2.09 12.64
CA ASP A 105 0.83 3.07 13.68
C ASP A 105 0.11 2.40 14.86
N ALA A 106 -0.85 1.52 14.59
CA ALA A 106 -1.54 0.76 15.62
C ALA A 106 -0.59 -0.14 16.43
N ARG A 107 0.41 -0.76 15.78
CA ARG A 107 1.42 -1.58 16.47
C ARG A 107 2.31 -0.72 17.36
N ASP A 108 2.71 0.45 16.90
CA ASP A 108 3.53 1.37 17.67
C ASP A 108 2.78 1.91 18.89
N GLN A 109 1.48 2.21 18.74
CA GLN A 109 0.60 2.59 19.85
C GLN A 109 0.45 1.47 20.88
N LEU A 110 0.25 0.22 20.43
CA LEU A 110 0.18 -0.93 21.34
C LEU A 110 1.50 -1.14 22.10
N ALA A 111 2.65 -0.99 21.43
CA ALA A 111 3.95 -1.09 22.06
C ALA A 111 4.18 0.03 23.08
N ALA A 112 3.75 1.27 22.78
CA ALA A 112 3.79 2.39 23.71
C ALA A 112 2.89 2.15 24.92
N ALA A 113 1.64 1.75 24.71
CA ALA A 113 0.70 1.44 25.78
C ALA A 113 1.20 0.31 26.69
N GLY A 114 1.86 -0.70 26.14
CA GLY A 114 2.51 -1.77 26.91
C GLY A 114 3.59 -1.22 27.85
N ARG A 115 4.50 -0.38 27.33
CA ARG A 115 5.55 0.26 28.14
C ARG A 115 4.97 1.15 29.24
N ASP A 116 3.94 1.93 28.92
CA ASP A 116 3.30 2.82 29.89
C ASP A 116 2.60 2.04 31.01
N ARG A 117 1.94 0.93 30.65
CA ARG A 117 1.33 0.01 31.60
C ARG A 117 2.38 -0.60 32.52
N ASP A 118 3.47 -1.14 31.97
CA ASP A 118 4.51 -1.77 32.76
C ASP A 118 5.19 -0.74 33.70
N ALA A 119 5.43 0.48 33.22
CA ALA A 119 5.90 1.58 34.05
C ALA A 119 4.89 1.98 35.14
N ALA A 120 3.59 1.95 34.84
CA ALA A 120 2.54 2.21 35.83
C ALA A 120 2.48 1.13 36.91
N VAL A 121 2.67 -0.14 36.55
CA VAL A 121 2.76 -1.27 37.48
C VAL A 121 3.98 -1.10 38.39
N VAL A 122 5.17 -0.85 37.85
CA VAL A 122 6.39 -0.61 38.65
C VAL A 122 6.21 0.57 39.62
N ARG A 123 5.60 1.68 39.15
CA ARG A 123 5.26 2.81 40.03
C ARG A 123 4.27 2.42 41.12
N ALA A 124 3.28 1.58 40.82
CA ALA A 124 2.31 1.12 41.80
C ALA A 124 2.94 0.19 42.85
N GLU A 125 3.75 -0.78 42.42
CA GLU A 125 4.48 -1.70 43.30
C GLU A 125 5.47 -0.94 44.20
N THR A 126 6.17 0.04 43.65
CA THR A 126 7.08 0.91 44.42
C THR A 126 6.32 1.71 45.47
N ARG A 127 5.15 2.29 45.13
CA ARG A 127 4.32 2.98 46.12
C ARG A 127 3.82 2.04 47.21
N GLN A 128 3.44 0.81 46.84
CA GLN A 128 2.97 -0.19 47.79
C GLN A 128 4.08 -0.67 48.73
N SER A 129 5.29 -0.93 48.23
CA SER A 129 6.43 -1.33 49.05
C SER A 129 6.82 -0.22 50.03
N LEU A 130 6.88 1.02 49.56
CA LEU A 130 7.12 2.19 50.41
C LEU A 130 6.04 2.33 51.49
N HIS A 131 4.76 2.13 51.14
CA HIS A 131 3.68 2.16 52.12
C HIS A 131 3.83 1.04 53.16
N ALA A 132 4.14 -0.19 52.74
CA ALA A 132 4.34 -1.32 53.66
C ALA A 132 5.52 -1.09 54.61
N SER A 133 6.67 -0.62 54.10
CA SER A 133 7.84 -0.29 54.91
C SER A 133 7.53 0.81 55.93
N ARG A 134 6.73 1.82 55.54
CA ARG A 134 6.29 2.89 56.45
C ARG A 134 5.36 2.36 57.54
N THR A 135 4.36 1.56 57.17
CA THR A 135 3.46 0.95 58.15
C THR A 135 4.24 0.11 59.16
N ALA A 136 5.15 -0.76 58.69
CA ALA A 136 5.98 -1.57 59.57
C ALA A 136 6.89 -0.72 60.48
N HIS A 137 7.49 0.36 59.95
CA HIS A 137 8.28 1.29 60.75
C HIS A 137 7.43 1.96 61.84
N ASN A 138 6.25 2.47 61.48
CA ASN A 138 5.35 3.12 62.41
C ASN A 138 4.86 2.14 63.49
N GLU A 139 4.53 0.91 63.12
CA GLU A 139 4.17 -0.16 64.06
C GLU A 139 5.30 -0.45 65.05
N MET A 140 6.56 -0.55 64.58
CA MET A 140 7.72 -0.71 65.48
C MET A 140 7.91 0.49 66.42
N VAL A 141 7.74 1.71 65.93
CA VAL A 141 7.87 2.93 66.75
C VAL A 141 6.78 2.97 67.83
N ILE A 142 5.54 2.66 67.46
CA ILE A 142 4.40 2.60 68.40
C ILE A 142 4.60 1.48 69.42
N ALA A 143 5.06 0.29 69.00
CA ALA A 143 5.28 -0.84 69.89
C ALA A 143 6.38 -0.57 70.95
N ARG A 144 7.33 0.33 70.65
CA ARG A 144 8.39 0.75 71.58
C ARG A 144 7.98 1.92 72.47
N ALA A 145 6.85 2.56 72.21
CA ALA A 145 6.38 3.68 73.01
C ALA A 145 5.96 3.21 74.42
N PRO A 146 6.29 3.94 75.48
CA PRO A 146 5.89 3.59 76.83
C PRO A 146 4.36 3.56 76.96
N ILE A 147 3.81 2.51 77.58
CA ILE A 147 2.36 2.36 77.77
C ILE A 147 1.94 3.06 79.07
N GLY A 148 0.95 3.93 78.97
CA GLY A 148 0.35 4.62 80.11
C GLY A 148 -0.51 3.70 80.97
N ALA A 149 -0.87 4.17 82.18
CA ALA A 149 -1.74 3.44 83.10
C ALA A 149 -3.14 3.12 82.53
N ASP A 150 -3.55 3.83 81.47
CA ASP A 150 -4.77 3.65 80.69
C ASP A 150 -4.64 2.61 79.56
N GLY A 151 -3.50 1.94 79.45
CA GLY A 151 -3.24 0.91 78.42
C GLY A 151 -2.94 1.48 77.02
N ARG A 152 -2.82 2.80 76.88
CA ARG A 152 -2.51 3.47 75.61
C ARG A 152 -1.03 3.80 75.48
N ALA A 153 -0.50 3.69 74.27
CA ALA A 153 0.86 4.14 73.98
C ALA A 153 0.98 5.66 74.19
N ARG A 154 1.93 6.09 75.02
CA ARG A 154 2.28 7.51 75.23
C ARG A 154 3.47 7.85 74.35
N CYS A 155 3.20 8.46 73.21
CA CYS A 155 4.22 8.89 72.26
C CYS A 155 4.71 10.29 72.67
N GLY A 156 5.91 10.38 73.25
CA GLY A 156 6.57 11.67 73.54
C GLY A 156 7.16 12.31 72.28
N ASP A 157 7.82 13.46 72.44
CA ASP A 157 8.31 14.27 71.31
C ASP A 157 9.23 13.51 70.33
N ASP A 158 10.10 12.63 70.85
CA ASP A 158 11.01 11.84 70.00
C ASP A 158 10.28 10.75 69.21
N CYS A 159 9.24 10.16 69.80
CA CYS A 159 8.36 9.19 69.13
C CYS A 159 7.53 9.88 68.04
N LEU A 160 6.99 11.07 68.32
CA LEU A 160 6.27 11.88 67.32
C LEU A 160 7.19 12.30 66.18
N ARG A 161 8.45 12.66 66.48
CA ARG A 161 9.45 13.03 65.46
C ARG A 161 9.80 11.84 64.56
N ALA A 162 9.99 10.65 65.14
CA ALA A 162 10.23 9.42 64.37
C ALA A 162 9.05 9.04 63.46
N LEU A 163 7.81 9.18 63.93
CA LEU A 163 6.60 8.98 63.11
C LEU A 163 6.46 10.03 62.00
N ALA A 164 6.83 11.28 62.28
CA ALA A 164 6.78 12.38 61.32
C ALA A 164 7.86 12.26 60.23
N ASP A 165 9.05 11.79 60.57
CA ASP A 165 10.12 11.51 59.60
C ASP A 165 9.77 10.34 58.67
N ALA A 166 8.86 9.46 59.10
CA ALA A 166 8.26 8.42 58.27
C ALA A 166 7.07 8.92 57.42
N ALA A 167 6.64 10.18 57.50
CA ALA A 167 5.60 10.76 56.63
C ALA A 167 6.17 11.13 55.25
N PRO A 168 5.38 11.03 54.15
CA PRO A 168 5.89 11.41 52.84
C PRO A 168 6.08 12.92 52.83
N ARG A 169 7.33 13.37 52.66
CA ARG A 169 7.61 14.76 52.30
C ARG A 169 7.25 14.93 50.85
N ASP A 170 5.96 15.13 50.58
CA ASP A 170 5.47 15.54 49.28
C ASP A 170 5.92 17.01 49.07
N ARG A 171 7.20 17.18 48.72
CA ARG A 171 7.73 18.46 48.26
C ARG A 171 7.18 18.67 46.86
N ARG A 172 6.06 19.41 46.80
CA ARG A 172 5.62 20.12 45.59
C ARG A 172 6.73 21.00 45.04
#